data_AF-A0A7G6J4S5-F1
#
_entry.id   AF-A0A7G6J4S5-F1
#
_cell.length_a   1.000
_cell.length_b   1.000
_cell.length_c   1.000
_cell.angle_alpha   90.00
_cell.angle_beta   90.00
_cell.angle_gamma   90.00
#
_symmetry.space_group_name_H-M   'P 1'
#
loop_
_entity.id
_entity.type
_entity.pdbx_description
1 polymer ?
#
loop_
_entity_poly.entity_id
_entity_poly.type
_entity_poly.pdbx_seq_one_letter_code
_entity_poly.pdbx_strand_id
1 'polypeptide(L)'
;MASSSTIRYFLNQGPSLWLLVLVWTVIFSLTESAITIQLKGEAGGNVTFKCPVDNKRTVSWFYFQRGDVFLNGCHASRTIPNPILENTRLEPNSTHVHMFRLNISDSGMYRCIIQYNDIITEDKIQLTVTAPYSKPTATKSCDDVRCLVTCASYGGYPGIKVEWIIPGSRNTNSPPWKVENNTQVSHQSTMLVDSSSTVNFNCSNGELKNLSCSVGNVTSDLFSVCNPEVKPNSYTPLKIAAPCVVLLLIVIAVVLCCWHKKGQTGKDCRENGNKEELKYLKELCKKEGEKEDPVDDFNAP
;
A
#
# COMPACT_ATOMS: atom_id res chain seq x y z
N MET A 1 37.26 37.39 84.43
CA MET A 1 37.74 36.11 83.86
C MET A 1 37.08 35.95 82.52
N ALA A 2 37.81 36.27 81.44
CA ALA A 2 37.37 36.10 80.07
C ALA A 2 38.49 35.33 79.36
N SER A 3 38.18 34.17 78.78
CA SER A 3 39.10 33.42 77.94
C SER A 3 38.35 32.98 76.69
N SER A 4 38.76 33.58 75.57
CA SER A 4 38.31 33.31 74.22
C SER A 4 39.04 32.07 73.69
N SER A 5 38.32 31.12 73.10
CA SER A 5 38.91 30.00 72.37
C SER A 5 38.34 29.91 70.96
N THR A 6 39.27 29.86 70.01
CA THR A 6 39.13 30.07 68.56
C THR A 6 38.62 28.82 67.85
N ILE A 7 37.58 28.99 67.03
CA ILE A 7 37.10 27.98 66.06
C ILE A 7 38.15 27.84 64.95
N ARG A 8 38.78 26.67 64.82
CA ARG A 8 39.65 26.33 63.68
C ARG A 8 38.80 25.71 62.57
N TYR A 9 38.74 26.40 61.43
CA TYR A 9 38.19 25.88 60.18
C TYR A 9 39.05 24.70 59.70
N PHE A 10 38.43 23.53 59.56
CA PHE A 10 39.03 22.40 58.83
C PHE A 10 38.96 22.71 57.33
N LEU A 11 40.12 23.01 56.74
CA LEU A 11 40.31 23.09 55.30
C LEU A 11 40.12 21.69 54.71
N ASN A 12 39.05 21.55 53.93
CA ASN A 12 38.72 20.42 53.09
C ASN A 12 39.85 20.22 52.05
N GLN A 13 40.73 19.23 52.26
CA GLN A 13 41.71 18.82 51.25
C GLN A 13 40.96 18.08 50.15
N GLY A 14 40.82 18.72 48.98
CA GLY A 14 40.20 18.10 47.80
C GLY A 14 40.93 16.80 47.40
N PRO A 15 40.20 15.83 46.81
CA PRO A 15 40.77 14.52 46.47
C PRO A 15 41.97 14.69 45.54
N SER A 16 43.07 14.00 45.88
CA SER A 16 44.31 13.95 45.11
C SER A 16 44.04 13.70 43.62
N LEU A 17 44.57 14.55 42.74
CA LEU A 17 44.47 14.42 41.28
C LEU A 17 44.82 13.00 40.78
N TRP A 18 45.71 12.31 41.50
CA TRP A 18 46.09 10.93 41.21
C TRP A 18 44.95 9.92 41.41
N LEU A 19 44.09 10.13 42.40
CA LEU A 19 42.89 9.31 42.61
C LEU A 19 41.87 9.54 41.49
N LEU A 20 41.71 10.77 41.01
CA LEU A 20 40.84 11.07 39.87
C LEU A 20 41.38 10.46 38.58
N VAL A 21 42.69 10.51 38.33
CA VAL A 21 43.31 9.85 37.17
C VAL A 21 43.17 8.34 37.24
N LEU A 22 43.39 7.72 38.42
CA LEU A 22 43.19 6.28 38.59
C LEU A 22 41.72 5.88 38.37
N VAL A 23 40.78 6.63 38.94
CA VAL A 23 39.35 6.42 38.69
C VAL A 23 39.01 6.60 37.22
N TRP A 24 39.60 7.58 36.52
CA TRP A 24 39.38 7.77 35.09
C TRP A 24 39.98 6.64 34.24
N THR A 25 41.16 6.12 34.60
CA THR A 25 41.78 4.97 33.93
C THR A 25 41.05 3.65 34.21
N VAL A 26 40.46 3.50 35.41
CA VAL A 26 39.63 2.35 35.77
C VAL A 26 38.26 2.42 35.07
N ILE A 27 37.68 3.61 34.92
CA ILE A 27 36.43 3.80 34.15
C ILE A 27 36.65 3.60 32.64
N PHE A 28 37.84 3.91 32.11
CA PHE A 28 38.19 3.65 30.70
C PHE A 28 38.59 2.19 30.42
N SER A 29 38.79 1.39 31.46
CA SER A 29 39.01 -0.04 31.30
C SER A 29 37.66 -0.76 31.33
N LEU A 30 37.29 -1.38 30.21
CA LEU A 30 36.15 -2.29 30.01
C LEU A 30 34.82 -1.66 29.57
N THR A 31 34.83 -0.98 28.42
CA THR A 31 33.75 -1.19 27.44
C THR A 31 34.36 -1.73 26.15
N GLU A 32 34.90 -2.94 26.24
CA GLU A 32 35.13 -3.74 25.03
C GLU A 32 33.76 -3.96 24.39
N SER A 33 33.49 -3.18 23.34
CA SER A 33 32.26 -3.28 22.58
C SER A 33 32.31 -4.60 21.82
N ALA A 34 31.86 -5.68 22.47
CA ALA A 34 31.71 -6.98 21.82
C ALA A 34 30.90 -6.78 20.53
N ILE A 35 31.50 -7.12 19.39
CA ILE A 35 30.89 -6.98 18.08
C ILE A 35 29.60 -7.81 18.08
N THR A 36 28.47 -7.18 17.77
CA THR A 36 27.16 -7.85 17.68
C THR A 36 26.82 -8.10 16.22
N ILE A 37 26.61 -9.37 15.86
CA ILE A 37 26.23 -9.77 14.51
C ILE A 37 24.74 -9.47 14.30
N GLN A 38 24.41 -8.71 13.26
CA GLN A 38 23.04 -8.34 12.93
C GLN A 38 22.46 -9.32 11.91
N LEU A 39 21.37 -9.99 12.27
CA LEU A 39 20.63 -10.89 11.41
C LEU A 39 19.20 -10.41 11.20
N LYS A 40 18.74 -10.50 9.95
CA LYS A 40 17.38 -10.16 9.56
C LYS A 40 16.69 -11.42 9.04
N GLY A 41 15.45 -11.61 9.47
CA GLY A 41 14.57 -12.68 9.00
C GLY A 41 13.16 -12.15 8.76
N GLU A 42 12.37 -12.92 8.02
CA GLU A 42 10.96 -12.63 7.81
C GLU A 42 10.10 -13.68 8.52
N ALA A 43 8.95 -13.27 9.04
CA ALA A 43 8.00 -14.17 9.69
C ALA A 43 7.59 -15.32 8.73
N GLY A 44 7.60 -16.55 9.23
CA GLY A 44 7.41 -17.78 8.44
C GLY A 44 8.63 -18.21 7.62
N GLY A 45 9.62 -17.33 7.45
CA GLY A 45 10.85 -17.59 6.72
C GLY A 45 11.90 -18.36 7.53
N ASN A 46 13.10 -18.47 6.95
CA ASN A 46 14.22 -19.21 7.52
C ASN A 46 15.48 -18.33 7.52
N VAL A 47 16.36 -18.53 8.50
CA VAL A 47 17.70 -17.94 8.54
C VAL A 47 18.73 -19.00 8.85
N THR A 48 19.90 -18.88 8.22
CA THR A 48 21.05 -19.74 8.49
C THR A 48 22.26 -18.86 8.72
N PHE A 49 22.99 -19.13 9.79
CA PHE A 49 24.20 -18.39 10.11
C PHE A 49 25.24 -19.29 10.75
N LYS A 50 26.50 -18.88 10.63
CA LYS A 50 27.63 -19.56 11.24
C LYS A 50 28.11 -18.74 12.43
N CYS A 51 28.15 -19.34 13.61
CA CYS A 51 28.84 -18.71 14.74
C CYS A 51 30.35 -18.63 14.44
N PRO A 52 31.02 -17.50 14.73
CA PRO A 52 32.47 -17.37 14.52
C PRO A 52 33.25 -18.46 15.24
N VAL A 53 34.26 -19.04 14.58
CA VAL A 53 35.12 -20.10 15.13
C VAL A 53 36.58 -19.76 14.87
N ASP A 54 37.44 -19.98 15.87
CA ASP A 54 38.89 -20.00 15.68
C ASP A 54 39.30 -21.35 15.08
N ASN A 55 39.52 -21.37 13.75
CA ASN A 55 39.89 -22.57 13.01
C ASN A 55 41.26 -23.16 13.42
N LYS A 56 42.06 -22.46 14.23
CA LYS A 56 43.34 -22.98 14.75
C LYS A 56 43.15 -23.86 15.98
N ARG A 57 41.95 -23.86 16.58
CA ARG A 57 41.64 -24.58 17.82
C ARG A 57 40.57 -25.63 17.56
N THR A 58 40.61 -26.70 18.35
CA THR A 58 39.58 -27.73 18.32
C THR A 58 38.43 -27.33 19.24
N VAL A 59 37.21 -27.37 18.71
CA VAL A 59 35.98 -27.11 19.49
C VAL A 59 35.67 -28.34 20.34
N SER A 60 35.58 -28.15 21.65
CA SER A 60 35.15 -29.17 22.61
C SER A 60 33.62 -29.24 22.68
N TRP A 61 32.96 -28.07 22.77
CA TRP A 61 31.51 -27.94 22.67
C TRP A 61 31.11 -26.55 22.18
N PHE A 62 29.90 -26.47 21.63
CA PHE A 62 29.26 -25.25 21.17
C PHE A 62 27.81 -25.23 21.66
N TYR A 63 27.41 -24.14 22.30
CA TYR A 63 26.04 -23.89 22.76
C TYR A 63 25.48 -22.62 22.13
N PHE A 64 24.24 -22.74 21.65
CA PHE A 64 23.42 -21.65 21.19
C PHE A 64 22.38 -21.31 22.26
N GLN A 65 22.38 -20.07 22.74
CA GLN A 65 21.59 -19.64 23.89
C GLN A 65 20.80 -18.36 23.63
N ARG A 66 19.74 -18.14 24.41
CA ARG A 66 19.00 -16.87 24.51
C ARG A 66 18.85 -16.51 25.99
N GLY A 67 19.46 -15.40 26.40
CA GLY A 67 19.76 -15.21 27.83
C GLY A 67 20.52 -16.42 28.35
N ASP A 68 20.21 -16.89 29.55
CA ASP A 68 20.86 -18.07 30.16
C ASP A 68 20.19 -19.41 29.76
N VAL A 69 19.25 -19.38 28.81
CA VAL A 69 18.54 -20.57 28.34
C VAL A 69 19.30 -21.23 27.19
N PHE A 70 19.67 -22.49 27.39
CA PHE A 70 20.21 -23.36 26.35
C PHE A 70 19.13 -23.68 25.30
N LEU A 71 19.38 -23.40 24.02
CA LEU A 71 18.43 -23.69 22.94
C LEU A 71 18.82 -24.94 22.17
N ASN A 72 20.08 -25.02 21.76
CA ASN A 72 20.65 -26.15 21.02
C ASN A 72 22.19 -26.12 21.13
N GLY A 73 22.87 -27.22 20.79
CA GLY A 73 24.33 -27.29 20.84
C GLY A 73 24.91 -28.59 20.31
N CYS A 74 26.24 -28.64 20.25
CA CYS A 74 27.02 -29.84 19.99
C CYS A 74 28.15 -29.99 21.03
N HIS A 75 28.55 -31.23 21.32
CA HIS A 75 29.57 -31.57 22.32
C HIS A 75 30.33 -32.79 21.81
N ALA A 76 31.65 -32.74 21.83
CA ALA A 76 32.49 -33.77 21.19
C ALA A 76 32.33 -35.16 21.80
N SER A 77 32.15 -35.26 23.13
CA SER A 77 32.13 -36.53 23.86
C SER A 77 30.84 -36.87 24.61
N ARG A 78 29.87 -35.94 24.72
CA ARG A 78 28.68 -36.11 25.57
C ARG A 78 27.41 -35.99 24.74
N THR A 79 26.42 -36.80 25.08
CA THR A 79 25.05 -36.62 24.58
C THR A 79 24.46 -35.37 25.23
N ILE A 80 23.83 -34.54 24.42
CA ILE A 80 23.29 -33.25 24.83
C ILE A 80 21.78 -33.41 25.10
N PRO A 81 21.22 -32.64 26.04
CA PRO A 81 19.78 -32.56 26.20
C PRO A 81 19.08 -32.25 24.87
N ASN A 82 17.84 -32.71 24.73
CA ASN A 82 17.03 -32.40 23.54
C ASN A 82 16.96 -30.87 23.34
N PRO A 83 17.04 -30.39 22.08
CA PRO A 83 16.89 -28.97 21.79
C PRO A 83 15.59 -28.43 22.40
N ILE A 84 15.66 -27.29 23.08
CA ILE A 84 14.49 -26.64 23.68
C ILE A 84 13.69 -25.93 22.59
N LEU A 85 14.38 -25.38 21.59
CA LEU A 85 13.76 -24.62 20.51
C LEU A 85 13.52 -25.51 19.29
N GLU A 86 12.29 -25.97 19.11
CA GLU A 86 11.91 -26.92 18.05
C GLU A 86 12.17 -26.39 16.63
N ASN A 87 12.15 -25.07 16.45
CA ASN A 87 12.36 -24.43 15.17
C ASN A 87 13.84 -24.14 14.86
N THR A 88 14.77 -24.79 15.57
CA THR A 88 16.21 -24.66 15.41
C THR A 88 16.89 -26.01 15.19
N ARG A 89 17.76 -26.09 14.19
CA ARG A 89 18.61 -27.24 13.89
C ARG A 89 20.06 -26.81 13.81
N LEU A 90 20.95 -27.71 14.21
CA LEU A 90 22.38 -27.56 14.02
C LEU A 90 22.84 -28.53 12.93
N GLU A 91 23.76 -28.05 12.09
CA GLU A 91 24.49 -28.93 11.20
C GLU A 91 25.45 -29.82 12.01
N PRO A 92 25.56 -31.13 11.72
CA PRO A 92 26.46 -32.02 12.45
C PRO A 92 27.91 -31.54 12.40
N ASN A 93 28.62 -31.59 13.54
CA ASN A 93 30.04 -31.21 13.66
C ASN A 93 30.34 -29.78 13.16
N SER A 94 29.35 -28.89 13.21
CA SER A 94 29.41 -27.55 12.65
C SER A 94 28.86 -26.54 13.65
N THR A 95 29.23 -25.27 13.48
CA THR A 95 28.67 -24.13 14.23
C THR A 95 27.61 -23.38 13.40
N HIS A 96 27.12 -24.03 12.34
CA HIS A 96 26.00 -23.54 11.55
C HIS A 96 24.68 -23.80 12.28
N VAL A 97 23.94 -22.72 12.47
CA VAL A 97 22.61 -22.71 13.08
C VAL A 97 21.59 -22.43 11.99
N HIS A 98 20.59 -23.29 11.90
CA HIS A 98 19.44 -23.15 11.01
C HIS A 98 18.20 -22.89 11.85
N MET A 99 17.61 -21.70 11.72
CA MET A 99 16.30 -21.38 12.29
C MET A 99 15.28 -21.33 11.15
N PHE A 100 14.12 -21.96 11.34
CA PHE A 100 13.09 -22.08 10.30
C PHE A 100 11.71 -21.74 10.83
N ARG A 101 10.79 -21.36 9.95
CA ARG A 101 9.43 -20.93 10.34
C ARG A 101 9.46 -19.88 11.47
N LEU A 102 10.22 -18.82 11.25
CA LEU A 102 10.45 -17.78 12.25
C LEU A 102 9.14 -17.14 12.72
N ASN A 103 9.00 -16.94 14.02
CA ASN A 103 7.96 -16.08 14.59
C ASN A 103 8.56 -14.71 14.92
N ILE A 104 7.73 -13.65 14.95
CA ILE A 104 8.16 -12.32 15.38
C ILE A 104 8.76 -12.36 16.80
N SER A 105 8.22 -13.22 17.68
CA SER A 105 8.73 -13.47 19.03
C SER A 105 10.14 -14.06 19.08
N ASP A 106 10.63 -14.63 17.97
CA ASP A 106 11.99 -15.15 17.87
C ASP A 106 13.01 -14.01 17.76
N SER A 107 12.57 -12.77 17.48
CA SER A 107 13.44 -11.60 17.55
C SER A 107 14.09 -11.45 18.92
N GLY A 108 15.37 -11.12 18.96
CA GLY A 108 16.09 -10.89 20.21
C GLY A 108 17.58 -11.13 20.12
N MET A 109 18.21 -11.05 21.28
CA MET A 109 19.64 -11.30 21.47
C MET A 109 19.89 -12.78 21.78
N TYR A 110 20.70 -13.39 20.95
CA TYR A 110 21.21 -14.74 21.09
C TYR A 110 22.72 -14.73 21.33
N ARG A 111 23.24 -15.85 21.84
CA ARG A 111 24.65 -16.04 22.13
C ARG A 111 25.15 -17.35 21.54
N CYS A 112 26.29 -17.29 20.86
CA CYS A 112 27.08 -18.46 20.55
C CYS A 112 28.18 -18.57 21.60
N ILE A 113 28.18 -19.65 22.36
CA ILE A 113 29.21 -19.92 23.37
C ILE A 113 29.99 -21.14 22.93
N ILE A 114 31.29 -20.97 22.72
CA ILE A 114 32.16 -22.02 22.19
C ILE A 114 33.30 -22.25 23.16
N GLN A 115 33.46 -23.49 23.59
CA GLN A 115 34.61 -23.94 24.37
C GLN A 115 35.62 -24.60 23.45
N TYR A 116 36.84 -24.09 23.51
CA TYR A 116 38.04 -24.74 23.00
C TYR A 116 38.79 -25.41 24.15
N ASN A 117 39.87 -26.13 23.87
CA ASN A 117 40.62 -26.86 24.90
C ASN A 117 41.12 -25.96 26.06
N ASP A 118 41.32 -24.66 25.82
CA ASP A 118 41.96 -23.73 26.75
C ASP A 118 41.15 -22.45 27.04
N ILE A 119 40.20 -22.08 26.18
CA ILE A 119 39.42 -20.84 26.30
C ILE A 119 37.93 -21.03 25.99
N ILE A 120 37.11 -20.10 26.47
CA ILE A 120 35.70 -19.95 26.07
C ILE A 120 35.57 -18.62 25.32
N THR A 121 34.86 -18.64 24.20
CA THR A 121 34.47 -17.43 23.47
C THR A 121 32.95 -17.28 23.45
N GLU A 122 32.49 -16.03 23.49
CA GLU A 122 31.08 -15.68 23.37
C GLU A 122 30.89 -14.64 22.26
N ASP A 123 30.02 -14.94 21.30
CA ASP A 123 29.60 -14.01 20.26
C ASP A 123 28.11 -13.70 20.40
N LYS A 124 27.77 -12.42 20.22
CA LYS A 124 26.40 -11.92 20.34
C LYS A 124 25.74 -11.78 18.97
N ILE A 125 24.50 -12.23 18.87
CA ILE A 125 23.70 -12.21 17.65
C ILE A 125 22.38 -11.49 17.93
N GLN A 126 22.10 -10.42 17.20
CA GLN A 126 20.80 -9.76 17.21
C GLN A 126 19.98 -10.25 16.03
N LEU A 127 18.94 -11.06 16.27
CA LEU A 127 17.97 -11.44 15.27
C LEU A 127 16.81 -10.43 15.28
N THR A 128 16.51 -9.87 14.11
CA THR A 128 15.33 -9.01 13.88
C THR A 128 14.42 -9.70 12.88
N VAL A 129 13.22 -10.08 13.33
CA VAL A 129 12.19 -10.67 12.46
C VAL A 129 11.18 -9.58 12.10
N THR A 130 10.96 -9.38 10.80
CA THR A 130 9.97 -8.46 10.25
C THR A 130 8.85 -9.20 9.53
N ALA A 131 7.72 -8.54 9.29
CA ALA A 131 6.68 -9.05 8.41
C ALA A 131 6.31 -7.97 7.38
N PRO A 132 6.36 -8.26 6.07
CA PRO A 132 5.97 -7.30 5.05
C PRO A 132 4.46 -7.04 5.12
N TYR A 133 4.08 -5.78 4.96
CA TYR A 133 2.68 -5.37 4.83
C TYR A 133 2.08 -5.87 3.51
N SER A 134 0.79 -6.21 3.50
CA SER A 134 0.06 -6.44 2.26
C SER A 134 0.04 -5.16 1.40
N LYS A 135 -0.09 -5.29 0.08
CA LYS A 135 -0.29 -4.12 -0.79
C LYS A 135 -1.48 -3.29 -0.29
N PRO A 136 -1.29 -1.99 0.04
CA PRO A 136 -2.39 -1.19 0.57
C PRO A 136 -3.51 -1.04 -0.47
N THR A 137 -4.76 -1.12 -0.01
CA THR A 137 -5.94 -0.98 -0.86
C THR A 137 -6.72 0.25 -0.44
N ALA A 138 -7.06 1.10 -1.41
CA ALA A 138 -7.88 2.29 -1.20
C ALA A 138 -9.34 2.01 -1.57
N THR A 139 -10.25 2.35 -0.66
CA THR A 139 -11.70 2.31 -0.87
C THR A 139 -12.25 3.72 -0.74
N LYS A 140 -13.23 4.09 -1.56
CA LYS A 140 -13.79 5.44 -1.60
C LYS A 140 -15.29 5.44 -1.43
N SER A 141 -15.78 6.41 -0.66
CA SER A 141 -17.19 6.77 -0.51
C SER A 141 -17.31 8.25 -0.79
N CYS A 142 -17.83 8.62 -1.95
CA CYS A 142 -17.92 10.01 -2.38
C CYS A 142 -19.39 10.43 -2.52
N ASP A 143 -19.65 11.67 -2.09
CA ASP A 143 -20.84 12.45 -2.38
C ASP A 143 -20.44 13.67 -3.27
N ASP A 144 -21.40 14.53 -3.63
CA ASP A 144 -21.17 15.70 -4.50
C ASP A 144 -20.05 16.65 -4.02
N VAL A 145 -19.87 16.79 -2.70
CA VAL A 145 -18.99 17.81 -2.10
C VAL A 145 -17.77 17.19 -1.43
N ARG A 146 -17.87 15.94 -0.98
CA ARG A 146 -16.86 15.29 -0.14
C ARG A 146 -16.61 13.88 -0.61
N CYS A 147 -15.35 13.44 -0.53
CA CYS A 147 -15.02 12.04 -0.71
C CYS A 147 -14.16 11.52 0.44
N LEU A 148 -14.67 10.50 1.13
CA LEU A 148 -13.93 9.77 2.14
C LEU A 148 -13.19 8.61 1.48
N VAL A 149 -11.87 8.59 1.62
CA VAL A 149 -11.03 7.50 1.13
C VAL A 149 -10.37 6.82 2.31
N THR A 150 -10.60 5.53 2.44
CA THR A 150 -9.93 4.69 3.43
C THR A 150 -8.87 3.85 2.74
N CYS A 151 -7.62 4.01 3.15
CA CYS A 151 -6.53 3.14 2.76
C CYS A 151 -6.21 2.18 3.90
N ALA A 152 -6.09 0.89 3.59
CA ALA A 152 -5.77 -0.14 4.57
C ALA A 152 -4.73 -1.14 4.04
N SER A 153 -3.88 -1.61 4.93
CA SER A 153 -2.87 -2.63 4.70
C SER A 153 -2.75 -3.51 5.94
N TYR A 154 -2.46 -4.80 5.75
CA TYR A 154 -2.63 -5.82 6.78
C TYR A 154 -1.35 -6.64 6.99
N GLY A 155 -1.22 -7.20 8.19
CA GLY A 155 -0.27 -8.26 8.49
C GLY A 155 1.21 -7.84 8.51
N GLY A 156 1.54 -6.58 8.83
CA GLY A 156 2.92 -6.11 8.84
C GLY A 156 3.54 -6.04 10.23
N TYR A 157 4.88 -6.04 10.30
CA TYR A 157 5.64 -5.80 11.54
C TYR A 157 7.03 -5.22 11.22
N PRO A 158 7.47 -4.13 11.90
CA PRO A 158 6.81 -3.44 13.00
C PRO A 158 5.56 -2.65 12.56
N GLY A 159 4.82 -2.10 13.54
CA GLY A 159 3.67 -1.24 13.29
C GLY A 159 4.06 0.06 12.58
N ILE A 160 3.59 0.29 11.34
CA ILE A 160 3.87 1.51 10.54
C ILE A 160 2.55 2.16 10.15
N LYS A 161 2.43 3.48 10.29
CA LYS A 161 1.19 4.20 9.95
C LYS A 161 1.06 4.37 8.44
N VAL A 162 -0.17 4.59 7.98
CA VAL A 162 -0.40 4.92 6.57
C VAL A 162 0.10 6.32 6.29
N GLU A 163 0.84 6.47 5.20
CA GLU A 163 1.28 7.74 4.64
C GLU A 163 0.54 8.00 3.32
N TRP A 164 0.09 9.25 3.13
CA TRP A 164 -0.63 9.64 1.91
C TRP A 164 0.28 10.38 0.95
N ILE A 165 0.25 9.97 -0.31
CA ILE A 165 1.03 10.55 -1.39
C ILE A 165 0.05 11.28 -2.31
N ILE A 166 -0.05 12.59 -2.10
CA ILE A 166 -0.99 13.48 -2.79
C ILE A 166 -0.18 14.54 -3.55
N PRO A 167 -0.03 14.42 -4.88
CA PRO A 167 0.72 15.37 -5.69
C PRO A 167 0.18 16.80 -5.55
N GLY A 168 1.08 17.80 -5.49
CA GLY A 168 0.70 19.22 -5.45
C GLY A 168 0.20 19.76 -4.09
N SER A 169 0.06 18.92 -3.06
CA SER A 169 -0.50 19.33 -1.77
C SER A 169 0.50 19.98 -0.79
N ARG A 170 1.81 19.92 -1.04
CA ARG A 170 2.83 20.22 -0.02
C ARG A 170 2.90 21.71 0.39
N ASN A 171 2.29 22.62 -0.38
CA ASN A 171 2.52 24.07 -0.29
C ASN A 171 1.25 24.93 -0.18
N THR A 172 0.12 24.38 0.28
CA THR A 172 -1.14 25.13 0.41
C THR A 172 -1.53 25.31 1.88
N ASN A 173 -1.82 26.54 2.31
CA ASN A 173 -2.25 26.84 3.69
C ASN A 173 -3.55 26.10 4.10
N SER A 174 -4.34 25.65 3.11
CA SER A 174 -5.54 24.84 3.29
C SER A 174 -5.58 23.77 2.19
N PRO A 175 -4.96 22.59 2.40
CA PRO A 175 -5.04 21.50 1.42
C PRO A 175 -6.50 21.06 1.24
N PRO A 176 -6.91 20.61 0.04
CA PRO A 176 -8.28 20.17 -0.25
C PRO A 176 -8.58 18.79 0.37
N TRP A 177 -7.90 18.41 1.45
CA TRP A 177 -8.08 17.15 2.15
C TRP A 177 -7.65 17.24 3.61
N LYS A 178 -8.20 16.35 4.43
CA LYS A 178 -7.89 16.24 5.85
C LYS A 178 -7.89 14.78 6.28
N VAL A 179 -6.88 14.36 7.04
CA VAL A 179 -6.86 13.04 7.69
C VAL A 179 -7.89 13.05 8.82
N GLU A 180 -8.86 12.15 8.74
CA GLU A 180 -9.87 11.94 9.79
C GLU A 180 -9.38 10.92 10.82
N ASN A 181 -8.73 9.85 10.36
CA ASN A 181 -8.13 8.85 11.24
C ASN A 181 -6.84 8.25 10.64
N ASN A 182 -5.97 7.76 11.50
CA ASN A 182 -4.78 6.97 11.14
C ASN A 182 -4.44 6.05 12.31
N THR A 183 -4.90 4.80 12.20
CA THR A 183 -4.92 3.81 13.27
C THR A 183 -4.07 2.59 12.92
N GLN A 184 -3.63 1.90 13.97
CA GLN A 184 -2.91 0.65 13.92
C GLN A 184 -3.58 -0.32 14.88
N VAL A 185 -3.78 -1.55 14.45
CA VAL A 185 -4.39 -2.62 15.25
C VAL A 185 -3.40 -3.78 15.31
N SER A 186 -2.94 -4.11 16.51
CA SER A 186 -2.03 -5.24 16.73
C SER A 186 -2.78 -6.51 17.11
N HIS A 187 -2.39 -7.62 16.49
CA HIS A 187 -2.91 -8.96 16.78
C HIS A 187 -2.01 -9.63 17.81
N GLN A 188 -2.49 -9.82 19.04
CA GLN A 188 -1.65 -10.29 20.16
C GLN A 188 -1.04 -11.68 19.93
N SER A 189 -1.73 -12.58 19.24
CA SER A 189 -1.26 -13.96 19.01
C SER A 189 -0.12 -14.05 17.99
N THR A 190 -0.10 -13.18 16.99
CA THR A 190 0.89 -13.20 15.89
C THR A 190 1.86 -12.02 15.96
N MET A 191 1.59 -11.03 16.80
CA MET A 191 2.26 -9.72 16.87
C MET A 191 2.15 -8.88 15.58
N LEU A 192 1.40 -9.33 14.57
CA LEU A 192 1.21 -8.60 13.32
C LEU A 192 0.33 -7.36 13.54
N VAL A 193 0.52 -6.37 12.68
CA VAL A 193 -0.17 -5.07 12.75
C VAL A 193 -0.89 -4.78 11.44
N ASP A 194 -2.14 -4.38 11.57
CA ASP A 194 -2.95 -3.83 10.49
C ASP A 194 -2.99 -2.32 10.62
N SER A 195 -2.84 -1.62 9.49
CA SER A 195 -2.77 -0.17 9.45
C SER A 195 -3.85 0.39 8.53
N SER A 196 -4.58 1.39 9.02
CA SER A 196 -5.66 2.02 8.27
C SER A 196 -5.67 3.52 8.48
N SER A 197 -5.95 4.27 7.42
CA SER A 197 -6.17 5.71 7.51
C SER A 197 -7.29 6.14 6.57
N THR A 198 -8.07 7.11 7.01
CA THR A 198 -9.17 7.70 6.28
C THR A 198 -8.89 9.18 6.07
N VAL A 199 -8.99 9.62 4.82
CA VAL A 199 -8.86 11.03 4.42
C VAL A 199 -10.17 11.50 3.81
N ASN A 200 -10.56 12.71 4.19
CA ASN A 200 -11.69 13.44 3.66
C ASN A 200 -11.21 14.47 2.64
N PHE A 201 -11.53 14.27 1.37
CA PHE A 201 -11.24 15.17 0.26
C PHE A 201 -12.42 16.12 -0.01
N ASN A 202 -12.13 17.40 -0.22
CA ASN A 202 -13.10 18.37 -0.70
C ASN A 202 -13.13 18.38 -2.24
N CYS A 203 -14.26 17.99 -2.81
CA CYS A 203 -14.43 17.82 -4.25
C CYS A 203 -14.88 19.10 -4.99
N SER A 204 -15.01 20.22 -4.28
CA SER A 204 -15.43 21.50 -4.87
C SER A 204 -14.51 22.01 -5.98
N ASN A 205 -13.25 21.57 -5.98
CA ASN A 205 -12.21 22.02 -6.92
C ASN A 205 -12.01 21.05 -8.10
N GLY A 206 -12.87 20.04 -8.25
CA GLY A 206 -12.81 19.05 -9.33
C GLY A 206 -11.99 17.80 -9.00
N GLU A 207 -11.66 17.04 -10.05
CA GLU A 207 -11.05 15.72 -9.95
C GLU A 207 -9.58 15.78 -9.47
N LEU A 208 -9.22 14.91 -8.53
CA LEU A 208 -7.85 14.71 -8.06
C LEU A 208 -7.33 13.35 -8.54
N LYS A 209 -6.18 13.35 -9.22
CA LYS A 209 -5.57 12.17 -9.86
C LYS A 209 -4.23 11.81 -9.23
N ASN A 210 -3.78 10.58 -9.51
CA ASN A 210 -2.47 10.06 -9.10
C ASN A 210 -2.27 10.06 -7.59
N LEU A 211 -3.35 9.79 -6.84
CA LEU A 211 -3.30 9.62 -5.41
C LEU A 211 -2.83 8.20 -5.10
N SER A 212 -2.00 8.05 -4.06
CA SER A 212 -1.65 6.76 -3.51
C SER A 212 -1.44 6.86 -2.00
N CYS A 213 -1.37 5.71 -1.35
CA CYS A 213 -0.99 5.59 0.04
C CYS A 213 0.08 4.51 0.20
N SER A 214 0.95 4.66 1.18
CA SER A 214 2.01 3.71 1.49
C SER A 214 2.00 3.30 2.96
N VAL A 215 2.43 2.08 3.21
CA VAL A 215 2.71 1.56 4.56
C VAL A 215 4.10 0.92 4.52
N GLY A 216 5.06 1.58 5.16
CA GLY A 216 6.47 1.22 5.05
C GLY A 216 6.99 1.40 3.62
N ASN A 217 7.50 0.33 3.02
CA ASN A 217 8.03 0.32 1.64
C ASN A 217 7.01 -0.16 0.59
N VAL A 218 5.75 -0.40 0.97
CA VAL A 218 4.71 -0.90 0.07
C VAL A 218 3.69 0.20 -0.23
N THR A 219 3.43 0.43 -1.52
CA THR A 219 2.54 1.49 -2.01
C THR A 219 1.31 0.89 -2.70
N SER A 220 0.16 1.55 -2.55
CA SER A 220 -1.07 1.20 -3.25
C SER A 220 -0.97 1.44 -4.76
N ASP A 221 -1.95 0.94 -5.49
CA ASP A 221 -2.20 1.44 -6.85
C ASP A 221 -2.59 2.92 -6.82
N LEU A 222 -2.35 3.59 -7.95
CA LEU A 222 -2.81 4.96 -8.15
C LEU A 222 -4.33 4.99 -8.31
N PHE A 223 -4.98 5.95 -7.68
CA PHE A 223 -6.42 6.16 -7.80
C PHE A 223 -6.76 7.64 -7.98
N SER A 224 -8.00 7.89 -8.42
CA SER A 224 -8.59 9.22 -8.50
C SER A 224 -9.88 9.33 -7.69
N VAL A 225 -10.16 10.55 -7.25
CA VAL A 225 -11.34 10.94 -6.48
C VAL A 225 -11.98 12.19 -7.08
N CYS A 226 -13.21 12.49 -6.66
CA CYS A 226 -13.96 13.63 -7.17
C CYS A 226 -14.20 13.55 -8.69
N ASN A 227 -14.40 12.32 -9.19
CA ASN A 227 -14.76 12.12 -10.59
C ASN A 227 -16.11 12.79 -10.83
N PRO A 228 -16.25 13.68 -11.81
CA PRO A 228 -17.54 14.28 -12.11
C PRO A 228 -18.54 13.18 -12.41
N GLU A 229 -19.68 13.15 -11.70
CA GLU A 229 -20.80 12.37 -12.15
C GLU A 229 -21.16 12.85 -13.56
N VAL A 230 -21.03 11.96 -14.55
CA VAL A 230 -21.72 12.13 -15.82
C VAL A 230 -23.19 11.95 -15.48
N LYS A 231 -23.86 13.03 -15.09
CA LYS A 231 -25.33 13.05 -15.03
C LYS A 231 -25.77 12.65 -16.44
N PRO A 232 -26.42 11.49 -16.65
CA PRO A 232 -26.99 11.20 -17.94
C PRO A 232 -27.95 12.36 -18.19
N ASN A 233 -27.66 13.15 -19.23
CA ASN A 233 -28.55 14.21 -19.65
C ASN A 233 -29.93 13.58 -19.71
N SER A 234 -30.80 13.97 -18.77
CA SER A 234 -32.21 13.62 -18.82
C SER A 234 -32.75 14.41 -20.01
N TYR A 235 -32.54 13.88 -21.21
CA TYR A 235 -33.24 14.27 -22.41
C TYR A 235 -34.72 14.04 -22.10
N THR A 236 -35.36 15.10 -21.62
CA THR A 236 -36.80 15.13 -21.45
C THR A 236 -37.37 15.06 -22.86
N PRO A 237 -38.06 13.97 -23.25
CA PRO A 237 -38.62 13.82 -24.60
C PRO A 237 -39.75 14.85 -24.89
N LEU A 238 -40.05 15.73 -23.94
CA LEU A 238 -41.12 16.72 -24.03
C LEU A 238 -40.84 17.86 -25.01
N LYS A 239 -39.58 18.13 -25.40
CA LYS A 239 -39.27 19.28 -26.28
C LYS A 239 -39.27 18.96 -27.78
N ILE A 240 -39.42 17.69 -28.17
CA ILE A 240 -39.50 17.28 -29.59
C ILE A 240 -40.94 16.89 -29.99
N ALA A 241 -41.80 16.53 -29.05
CA ALA A 241 -43.19 16.18 -29.34
C ALA A 241 -44.06 17.40 -29.74
N ALA A 242 -43.78 18.59 -29.21
CA ALA A 242 -44.57 19.80 -29.48
C ALA A 242 -44.56 20.23 -30.97
N PRO A 243 -43.41 20.34 -31.67
CA PRO A 243 -43.43 20.73 -33.08
C PRO A 243 -44.05 19.67 -34.01
N CYS A 244 -43.91 18.37 -33.69
CA CYS A 244 -44.50 17.30 -34.50
C CYS A 244 -46.03 17.25 -34.42
N VAL A 245 -46.61 17.51 -33.25
CA VAL A 245 -48.08 17.55 -33.10
C VAL A 245 -48.67 18.76 -33.81
N VAL A 246 -48.01 19.91 -33.77
CA VAL A 246 -48.46 21.12 -34.49
C VAL A 246 -48.41 20.93 -36.00
N LEU A 247 -47.36 20.32 -36.54
CA LEU A 247 -47.26 20.00 -37.97
C LEU A 247 -48.35 19.02 -38.42
N LEU A 248 -48.64 17.98 -37.64
CA LEU A 248 -49.72 17.04 -37.94
C LEU A 248 -51.11 17.70 -37.95
N LEU A 249 -51.37 18.60 -37.00
CA LEU A 249 -52.64 19.35 -36.96
C LEU A 249 -52.81 20.28 -38.17
N ILE A 250 -51.72 20.92 -38.62
CA ILE A 250 -51.74 21.76 -39.83
C ILE A 250 -52.04 20.91 -41.08
N VAL A 251 -51.42 19.74 -41.22
CA VAL A 251 -51.68 18.82 -42.34
C VAL A 251 -53.14 18.36 -42.34
N ILE A 252 -53.69 17.98 -41.19
CA ILE A 252 -55.09 17.57 -41.06
C ILE A 252 -56.03 18.73 -41.43
N ALA A 253 -55.74 19.96 -40.98
CA ALA A 253 -56.53 21.13 -41.34
C ALA A 253 -56.49 21.43 -42.85
N VAL A 254 -55.33 21.30 -43.51
CA VAL A 254 -55.21 21.47 -44.97
C VAL A 254 -56.01 20.40 -45.71
N VAL A 255 -55.93 19.14 -45.28
CA VAL A 255 -56.70 18.05 -45.88
C VAL A 255 -58.20 18.30 -45.72
N LEU A 256 -58.68 18.64 -44.54
CA LEU A 256 -60.10 18.95 -44.31
C LEU A 256 -60.57 20.16 -45.15
N CYS A 257 -59.75 21.20 -45.28
CA CYS A 257 -60.04 22.35 -46.15
C CYS A 257 -60.08 21.97 -47.64
N CYS A 258 -59.17 21.12 -48.09
CA CYS A 258 -59.17 20.59 -49.46
C CYS A 258 -60.42 19.73 -49.73
N TRP A 259 -60.88 18.95 -48.74
CA TRP A 259 -62.07 18.12 -48.86
C TRP A 259 -63.34 18.95 -48.83
N HIS A 260 -63.40 20.01 -48.01
CA HIS A 260 -64.52 20.95 -48.00
C HIS A 260 -64.65 21.73 -49.31
N LYS A 261 -63.52 22.13 -49.93
CA LYS A 261 -63.54 22.76 -51.27
C LYS A 261 -64.03 21.78 -52.35
N LYS A 262 -63.68 20.49 -52.25
CA LYS A 262 -64.16 19.46 -53.20
C LYS A 262 -65.64 19.13 -53.01
N GLY A 263 -66.18 19.30 -51.80
CA GLY A 263 -67.60 19.13 -51.49
C GLY A 263 -68.52 20.29 -51.95
N GLN A 264 -67.96 21.46 -52.31
CA GLN A 264 -68.75 22.61 -52.77
C GLN A 264 -68.62 22.89 -54.28
N THR A 265 -67.68 22.28 -55.00
CA THR A 265 -67.61 22.35 -56.47
C THR A 265 -68.01 21.01 -57.08
N GLY A 266 -69.23 20.58 -56.75
CA GLY A 266 -69.85 19.35 -57.23
C GLY A 266 -71.15 19.58 -57.98
N LYS A 267 -71.24 20.70 -58.73
CA LYS A 267 -72.20 20.91 -59.82
C LYS A 267 -71.55 21.82 -60.85
N ASP A 268 -70.79 21.26 -61.79
CA ASP A 268 -71.11 21.28 -63.23
C ASP A 268 -69.92 20.81 -64.11
N CYS A 269 -70.27 20.08 -65.16
CA CYS A 269 -69.55 19.69 -66.38
C CYS A 269 -68.10 19.12 -66.37
N ARG A 270 -68.09 17.82 -66.70
CA ARG A 270 -67.17 17.02 -67.52
C ARG A 270 -66.61 17.74 -68.77
N GLU A 271 -65.31 17.58 -69.06
CA GLU A 271 -64.72 16.98 -70.29
C GLU A 271 -63.29 17.49 -70.61
N ASN A 272 -62.35 16.53 -70.65
CA ASN A 272 -61.07 16.39 -71.37
C ASN A 272 -60.15 17.58 -71.76
N GLY A 273 -58.86 17.35 -71.47
CA GLY A 273 -57.67 17.91 -72.13
C GLY A 273 -56.70 18.46 -71.07
N ASN A 274 -55.51 17.91 -70.82
CA ASN A 274 -54.52 17.49 -71.80
C ASN A 274 -53.56 16.45 -71.19
N LYS A 275 -53.26 15.41 -71.97
CA LYS A 275 -52.19 14.45 -71.73
C LYS A 275 -50.91 15.07 -72.32
N GLU A 276 -49.93 15.49 -71.52
CA GLU A 276 -48.55 15.57 -72.03
C GLU A 276 -47.38 15.63 -71.03
N GLU A 277 -47.59 15.66 -69.69
CA GLU A 277 -46.43 15.68 -68.76
C GLU A 277 -46.09 14.34 -68.07
N LEU A 278 -46.93 13.31 -68.20
CA LEU A 278 -46.71 12.02 -67.52
C LEU A 278 -45.95 10.98 -68.38
N LYS A 279 -45.34 11.41 -69.49
CA LYS A 279 -44.48 10.56 -70.34
C LYS A 279 -42.98 10.84 -70.15
N TYR A 280 -42.62 12.05 -69.74
CA TYR A 280 -41.22 12.42 -69.46
C TYR A 280 -40.75 12.00 -68.06
N LEU A 281 -41.61 12.06 -67.04
CA LEU A 281 -41.25 11.68 -65.67
C LEU A 281 -41.14 10.16 -65.43
N LYS A 282 -41.61 9.33 -66.36
CA LYS A 282 -41.48 7.86 -66.28
C LYS A 282 -40.21 7.31 -66.95
N GLU A 283 -39.49 8.09 -67.75
CA GLU A 283 -38.22 7.66 -68.37
C GLU A 283 -36.98 8.00 -67.54
N LEU A 284 -37.06 8.93 -66.58
CA LEU A 284 -35.93 9.27 -65.69
C LEU A 284 -35.74 8.30 -64.50
N CYS A 285 -36.73 7.47 -64.16
CA CYS A 285 -36.59 6.49 -63.07
C CYS A 285 -36.22 5.06 -63.53
N LYS A 286 -35.85 4.84 -64.80
CA LYS A 286 -35.54 3.49 -65.33
C LYS A 286 -34.07 3.27 -65.72
N LYS A 287 -33.13 4.15 -65.35
CA LYS A 287 -31.73 4.02 -65.81
C LYS A 287 -30.62 4.14 -64.75
N GLU A 288 -30.91 4.07 -63.46
CA GLU A 288 -29.86 4.00 -62.42
C GLU A 288 -30.10 2.86 -61.42
N GLY A 289 -30.15 1.65 -61.95
CA GLY A 289 -30.08 0.44 -61.13
C GLY A 289 -29.98 -0.77 -62.03
N GLU A 290 -28.74 -1.11 -62.41
CA GLU A 290 -28.23 -2.49 -62.59
C GLU A 290 -26.95 -2.47 -63.44
N LYS A 291 -25.80 -2.70 -62.80
CA LYS A 291 -24.69 -3.58 -63.25
C LYS A 291 -23.53 -3.61 -62.26
N GLU A 292 -23.42 -4.76 -61.58
CA GLU A 292 -22.19 -5.47 -61.17
C GLU A 292 -21.19 -5.56 -62.35
N ASP A 293 -19.85 -5.72 -62.27
CA ASP A 293 -18.88 -6.42 -61.37
C ASP A 293 -17.45 -6.20 -62.01
N PRO A 294 -16.29 -6.82 -61.65
CA PRO A 294 -15.80 -7.51 -60.43
C PRO A 294 -14.30 -7.18 -60.05
N VAL A 295 -13.74 -7.94 -59.06
CA VAL A 295 -12.33 -8.46 -58.94
C VAL A 295 -11.35 -7.88 -57.89
N ASP A 296 -11.04 -8.75 -56.90
CA ASP A 296 -9.77 -9.10 -56.17
C ASP A 296 -8.98 -8.05 -55.33
N ASP A 297 -8.26 -8.35 -54.23
CA ASP A 297 -8.01 -9.53 -53.35
C ASP A 297 -7.06 -9.06 -52.20
N PHE A 298 -7.02 -9.81 -51.09
CA PHE A 298 -6.00 -9.89 -50.01
C PHE A 298 -5.72 -8.66 -49.11
N ASN A 299 -5.40 -8.75 -47.80
CA ASN A 299 -5.15 -9.84 -46.86
C ASN A 299 -5.24 -9.28 -45.41
N ALA A 300 -5.49 -10.15 -44.43
CA ALA A 300 -5.21 -9.91 -43.00
C ALA A 300 -3.69 -10.11 -42.72
N PRO A 301 -3.11 -9.84 -41.54
CA PRO A 301 -3.62 -10.08 -40.17
C PRO A 301 -3.94 -8.84 -39.34
#